data_AF-A0A8S3B977-F1
#
_entry.id   AF-A0A8S3B977-F1
#
_cell.length_a   1.000
_cell.length_b   1.000
_cell.length_c   1.000
_cell.angle_alpha   90.00
_cell.angle_beta   90.00
_cell.angle_gamma   90.00
#
_symmetry.space_group_name_H-M   'P 1'
#
loop_
_entity.id
_entity.type
_entity.pdbx_description
1 polymer ?
#
loop_
_entity_poly.entity_id
_entity_poly.type
_entity_poly.pdbx_seq_one_letter_code
_entity_poly.pdbx_strand_id
1 'polypeptide(L)'
;IRIIAYDADLGTSGTVDYYIGTLNVPYFTINQTTGAIIYRAGVTFSNLNTTLFPVQFTVFAQDRGIPPRISPVNATITLYL
;
A
#
# COMPACT_ATOMS: atom_id res chain seq x y z
N ILE A 1 -0.48 -7.20 6.52
CA ILE A 1 -1.19 -7.46 5.25
C ILE A 1 -0.28 -7.06 4.09
N ARG A 2 -0.39 -7.69 2.92
CA ARG A 2 0.47 -7.41 1.76
C ARG A 2 -0.36 -7.38 0.48
N ILE A 3 -0.06 -6.42 -0.39
CA ILE A 3 -0.56 -6.34 -1.76
C ILE A 3 0.47 -6.98 -2.69
N ILE A 4 0.00 -7.67 -3.72
CA ILE A 4 0.85 -8.32 -4.72
C ILE A 4 0.29 -7.91 -6.09
N ALA A 5 1.20 -7.51 -6.97
CA ALA A 5 0.95 -7.31 -8.39
C ALA A 5 1.96 -8.12 -9.20
N TYR A 6 1.56 -8.50 -10.41
CA TYR A 6 2.36 -9.28 -11.33
C TYR A 6 2.48 -8.52 -12.64
N ASP A 7 3.70 -8.39 -13.13
CA ASP A 7 4.02 -7.84 -14.44
C ASP A 7 4.69 -8.94 -15.30
N ALA A 8 4.34 -8.98 -16.59
CA ALA A 8 4.79 -10.04 -17.50
C ALA A 8 6.13 -9.72 -18.18
N ASP A 9 6.62 -8.49 -18.06
CA ASP A 9 7.88 -8.07 -18.67
C ASP A 9 9.08 -8.69 -17.95
N LEU A 10 10.16 -8.92 -18.71
CA LEU A 10 11.41 -9.45 -18.17
C LEU A 10 12.32 -8.33 -17.66
N GLY A 11 13.15 -8.66 -16.66
CA GLY A 11 14.15 -7.74 -16.13
C GLY A 11 13.55 -6.59 -15.31
N THR A 12 14.13 -5.41 -15.41
CA THR A 12 13.73 -4.26 -14.59
C THR A 12 12.34 -3.73 -14.93
N SER A 13 11.89 -3.88 -16.18
CA SER A 13 10.55 -3.42 -16.60
C SER A 13 9.44 -4.11 -15.81
N GLY A 14 9.59 -5.42 -15.53
CA GLY A 14 8.65 -6.17 -14.70
C GLY A 14 8.78 -5.94 -13.19
N THR A 15 9.68 -5.05 -12.75
CA THR A 15 9.78 -4.68 -11.34
C THR A 15 8.63 -3.75 -10.98
N VAL A 16 7.89 -4.11 -9.93
CA VAL A 16 6.73 -3.35 -9.47
C VAL A 16 7.04 -2.60 -8.18
N ASP A 17 6.78 -1.29 -8.19
CA ASP A 17 6.81 -0.41 -7.02
C ASP A 17 5.39 -0.17 -6.50
N TYR A 18 5.24 -0.13 -5.18
CA TYR A 18 3.95 0.07 -4.50
C TYR A 18 3.90 1.41 -3.76
N TYR A 19 2.78 2.13 -3.84
CA TYR A 19 2.56 3.35 -3.07
C TYR A 19 1.09 3.56 -2.70
N ILE A 20 0.84 4.30 -1.62
CA ILE A 20 -0.50 4.74 -1.23
C ILE A 20 -0.76 6.08 -1.94
N GLY A 21 -1.78 6.15 -2.79
CA GLY A 21 -2.09 7.40 -3.52
C GLY A 21 -3.04 8.32 -2.77
N THR A 22 -3.67 7.86 -1.69
CA THR A 22 -4.47 8.71 -0.80
C THR A 22 -3.55 9.51 0.12
N LEU A 23 -3.66 10.84 0.07
CA LEU A 23 -2.93 11.70 1.00
C LEU A 23 -3.42 11.47 2.44
N ASN A 24 -2.50 11.52 3.40
CA ASN A 24 -2.80 11.49 4.83
C ASN A 24 -3.51 10.20 5.35
N VAL A 25 -3.21 9.03 4.77
CA VAL A 25 -3.65 7.76 5.37
C VAL A 25 -3.07 7.62 6.78
N PRO A 26 -3.93 7.57 7.82
CA PRO A 26 -3.49 7.55 9.20
C PRO A 26 -2.89 6.18 9.52
N TYR A 27 -1.91 6.16 10.42
CA TYR A 27 -1.29 4.96 11.03
C TYR A 27 -0.51 4.04 10.10
N PHE A 28 -0.84 3.97 8.81
CA PHE A 28 -0.29 2.98 7.89
C PHE A 28 0.67 3.60 6.87
N THR A 29 1.61 2.79 6.44
CA THR A 29 2.48 3.02 5.28
C THR A 29 2.61 1.71 4.49
N ILE A 30 3.10 1.78 3.26
CA ILE A 30 3.38 0.61 2.44
C ILE A 30 4.88 0.53 2.15
N ASN A 31 5.45 -0.67 2.26
CA ASN A 31 6.79 -0.92 1.80
C ASN A 31 6.80 -0.97 0.26
N GLN A 32 7.57 -0.07 -0.35
CA GLN A 32 7.57 0.16 -1.79
C GLN A 32 7.93 -1.08 -2.62
N THR A 33 8.77 -1.98 -2.13
CA THR A 33 9.25 -3.14 -2.92
C THR A 33 8.52 -4.43 -2.62
N THR A 34 7.98 -4.57 -1.40
CA THR A 34 7.31 -5.81 -0.97
C THR A 34 5.79 -5.70 -0.98
N GLY A 35 5.22 -4.50 -1.11
CA GLY A 35 3.78 -4.27 -1.02
C GLY A 35 3.19 -4.51 0.38
N ALA A 36 4.05 -4.68 1.41
CA ALA A 36 3.60 -4.89 2.77
C ALA A 36 3.03 -3.60 3.36
N ILE A 37 1.77 -3.62 3.78
CA ILE A 37 1.16 -2.52 4.52
C ILE A 37 1.46 -2.74 6.01
N ILE A 38 2.12 -1.77 6.61
CA ILE A 38 2.65 -1.80 7.97
C ILE A 38 2.25 -0.53 8.71
N TYR A 39 2.38 -0.55 10.04
CA TYR A 39 2.30 0.68 10.82
C TYR A 39 3.46 1.61 10.49
N ARG A 40 3.19 2.93 10.54
CA ARG A 40 4.24 3.94 10.53
C ARG A 40 5.14 3.77 11.75
N ALA A 41 6.41 4.15 11.61
CA ALA A 41 7.36 4.11 12.71
C ALA A 41 6.80 4.84 13.95
N GLY A 42 6.88 4.20 15.11
CA GLY A 42 6.38 4.74 16.38
C GLY A 42 4.86 4.62 16.61
N VAL A 43 4.08 4.18 15.62
CA VAL A 43 2.65 3.89 15.82
C VAL A 43 2.51 2.53 16.50
N THR A 44 1.87 2.54 17.66
CA THR A 44 1.49 1.34 18.41
C THR A 44 -0.03 1.29 18.57
N PHE A 45 -0.54 0.17 19.09
CA PHE A 45 -1.98 -0.02 19.28
C PHE A 45 -2.63 1.07 20.16
N SER A 46 -1.92 1.57 21.18
CA SER A 46 -2.43 2.62 22.07
C SER A 46 -2.56 3.99 21.39
N ASN A 47 -1.93 4.19 20.22
CA ASN A 47 -2.04 5.43 19.44
C ASN A 47 -3.24 5.43 18.49
N LEU A 48 -3.91 4.28 18.32
CA LEU A 48 -5.00 4.14 17.36
C LEU A 48 -6.27 4.79 17.92
N ASN A 49 -6.81 5.76 17.19
CA ASN A 49 -8.18 6.18 17.41
C ASN A 49 -9.11 5.21 16.69
N THR A 50 -9.77 4.35 17.46
CA THR A 50 -10.66 3.29 16.93
C THR A 50 -11.84 3.84 16.14
N THR A 51 -12.25 5.10 16.36
CA THR A 51 -13.35 5.74 15.61
C THR A 51 -13.00 6.07 14.17
N LEU A 52 -11.71 6.02 13.80
CA LEU A 52 -11.24 6.22 12.43
C LEU A 52 -11.25 4.93 11.59
N PHE A 53 -11.64 3.81 12.18
CA PHE A 53 -11.76 2.52 11.48
C PHE A 53 -13.20 2.29 11.01
N PRO A 54 -13.42 1.68 9.83
CA PRO A 54 -12.39 1.14 8.93
C PRO A 54 -11.62 2.24 8.17
N VAL A 55 -10.32 2.06 8.04
CA VAL A 55 -9.48 2.96 7.23
C VAL A 55 -9.49 2.47 5.79
N GLN A 56 -9.91 3.32 4.86
CA GLN A 56 -9.98 3.03 3.43
C GLN A 56 -9.00 3.90 2.65
N PHE A 57 -8.27 3.30 1.72
CA PHE A 57 -7.34 4.01 0.85
C PHE A 57 -7.03 3.24 -0.43
N THR A 58 -6.53 3.94 -1.44
CA THR A 58 -6.11 3.33 -2.70
C THR A 58 -4.61 3.08 -2.68
N VAL A 59 -4.22 1.84 -2.96
CA VAL A 59 -2.85 1.41 -3.21
C VAL A 59 -2.65 1.32 -4.72
N PHE A 60 -1.49 1.74 -5.19
CA PHE A 60 -1.09 1.66 -6.58
C PHE A 60 0.11 0.74 -6.71
N ALA A 61 0.07 -0.10 -7.73
CA ALA A 61 1.21 -0.86 -8.22
C ALA A 61 1.65 -0.25 -9.56
N GLN A 62 2.92 0.09 -9.69
CA GLN A 62 3.49 0.71 -10.87
C GLN A 62 4.69 -0.08 -11.36
N ASP A 63 4.71 -0.46 -12.64
CA ASP A 63 5.88 -1.09 -13.26
C ASP A 63 6.99 -0.05 -13.55
N ARG A 64 8.16 -0.51 -13.98
CA ARG A 64 9.27 0.38 -14.40
C ARG A 64 9.43 0.41 -15.92
N GLY A 65 8.37 0.09 -16.65
CA GLY A 65 8.31 0.22 -18.10
C GLY A 65 8.42 1.68 -18.55
N ILE A 66 8.67 1.86 -19.85
CA ILE A 66 8.64 3.18 -20.50
C ILE A 66 7.67 3.08 -21.69
N PRO A 67 6.45 3.66 -21.62
CA PRO A 67 5.88 4.37 -20.46
C PRO A 67 5.53 3.42 -19.30
N PRO A 68 5.50 3.91 -18.05
CA PRO A 68 5.12 3.09 -16.90
C PRO A 68 3.62 2.78 -16.92
N ARG A 69 3.24 1.57 -16.49
CA ARG A 69 1.83 1.19 -16.28
C ARG A 69 1.51 1.16 -14.80
N ILE A 70 0.28 1.54 -14.48
CA ILE A 70 -0.20 1.71 -13.11
C ILE A 70 -1.50 0.95 -12.94
N SER A 71 -1.61 0.18 -11.85
CA SER A 71 -2.81 -0.55 -11.45
C SER A 71 -3.25 -0.15 -10.03
N PRO A 72 -4.45 0.45 -9.87
CA PRO A 72 -4.99 0.81 -8.56
C PRO A 72 -5.78 -0.34 -7.92
N VAL A 73 -5.76 -0.41 -6.58
CA VAL A 73 -6.62 -1.29 -5.78
C VAL A 73 -7.06 -0.60 -4.48
N ASN A 74 -8.33 -0.75 -4.12
CA ASN A 74 -8.84 -0.23 -2.85
C ASN A 74 -8.54 -1.21 -1.71
N ALA A 75 -7.94 -0.70 -0.64
CA ALA A 75 -7.66 -1.43 0.58
C ALA A 75 -8.55 -0.91 1.71
N THR A 76 -9.08 -1.84 2.52
CA THR A 76 -9.87 -1.54 3.72
C THR A 76 -9.23 -2.25 4.90
N ILE A 77 -8.85 -1.51 5.93
CA ILE A 77 -8.33 -2.05 7.18
C ILE A 77 -9.37 -1.85 8.27
N THR A 78 -9.84 -2.97 8.82
CA THR A 78 -10.77 -3.01 9.96
C THR A 78 -10.03 -3.50 11.19
N LEU A 79 -10.31 -2.87 12.33
CA LEU A 79 -9.85 -3.36 13.62
C LEU A 79 -10.92 -4.27 14.23
N TYR A 80 -10.54 -5.49 14.57
CA TYR A 80 -11.34 -6.38 15.40
C TYR A 80 -10.74 -6.32 16.81
N LEU A 81 -11.54 -5.90 17.79
CA LEU A 81 -11.19 -5.83 19.20
C LEU A 81 -11.57 -7.12 19.93
#